data_AF-A0A0A9F6W9-F1
#
_entry.id   AF-A0A0A9F6W9-F1
#
_cell.length_a   1.000
_cell.length_b   1.000
_cell.length_c   1.000
_cell.angle_alpha   90.00
_cell.angle_beta   90.00
_cell.angle_gamma   90.00
#
_symmetry.space_group_name_H-M   'P 1'
#
loop_
_entity.id
_entity.type
_entity.pdbx_description
1 polymer ?
#
loop_
_entity_poly.entity_id
_entity_poly.type
_entity_poly.pdbx_seq_one_letter_code
_entity_poly.pdbx_strand_id
1 'polypeptide(L)'
;MSPLTSMIMEMVSCLEQTLAKRSQSFPDHSLRFLFLINNSYFIWRQLSPTSVLEFHMTVLTHKIDNYTETYLQLSWAPVLSCLYSSTHLLLGRYSSLAKFESEFQKTYNTQKLWKVPDPELRTRLRQAIIERVISGFAKYLEYSNITSTGVNPQELEEMLQELFEG
;
A
#
# COMPACT_ATOMS: atom_id res chain seq x y z
N MET A 1 -4.78 19.98 -30.12
CA MET A 1 -5.19 18.59 -29.79
C MET A 1 -6.29 18.17 -30.76
N SER A 2 -6.34 16.90 -31.15
CA SER A 2 -7.39 16.42 -32.07
C SER A 2 -8.74 16.29 -31.33
N PRO A 3 -9.89 16.40 -32.02
CA PRO A 3 -11.21 16.19 -31.40
C PRO A 3 -11.33 14.83 -30.69
N LEU A 4 -10.71 13.79 -31.26
CA LEU A 4 -10.66 12.46 -30.67
C LEU A 4 -9.88 12.46 -29.34
N THR A 5 -8.73 13.14 -29.29
CA THR A 5 -7.93 13.28 -28.06
C THR A 5 -8.74 13.98 -26.97
N SER A 6 -9.47 15.04 -27.30
CA SER A 6 -10.33 15.75 -26.34
C SER A 6 -11.44 14.85 -25.79
N MET A 7 -12.12 14.09 -26.66
CA MET A 7 -13.17 13.15 -26.22
C MET A 7 -12.61 12.06 -25.30
N ILE A 8 -11.45 11.48 -25.64
CA ILE A 8 -10.78 10.48 -24.78
C ILE A 8 -10.50 11.08 -23.40
N MET A 9 -10.00 12.32 -23.36
CA MET A 9 -9.68 12.98 -22.09
C MET A 9 -10.90 13.27 -21.22
N GLU A 10 -12.02 13.66 -21.84
CA GLU A 10 -13.29 13.85 -21.14
C GLU A 10 -13.81 12.52 -20.59
N MET A 11 -13.74 11.43 -21.37
CA MET A 11 -14.14 10.09 -20.92
C MET A 11 -13.30 9.61 -19.74
N VAL A 12 -11.97 9.75 -19.83
CA VAL A 12 -11.06 9.40 -18.73
C VAL A 12 -11.38 10.21 -17.48
N SER A 13 -11.56 11.52 -17.62
CA SER A 13 -11.89 12.41 -16.49
C SER A 13 -13.23 12.03 -15.83
N CYS A 14 -14.24 11.70 -16.64
CA CYS A 14 -15.54 11.24 -16.16
C CYS A 14 -15.44 9.90 -15.42
N LEU A 15 -14.64 8.97 -15.94
CA LEU A 15 -14.38 7.69 -15.31
C LEU A 15 -13.67 7.87 -13.97
N GLU A 16 -12.61 8.68 -13.90
CA GLU A 16 -11.89 8.98 -12.66
C GLU A 16 -12.81 9.56 -11.58
N GLN A 17 -13.68 10.51 -11.95
CA GLN A 17 -14.66 11.09 -11.02
C GLN A 17 -15.67 10.05 -10.53
N THR A 18 -16.12 9.16 -11.41
CA THR A 18 -17.05 8.09 -11.07
C THR A 18 -16.41 7.08 -10.11
N LEU A 19 -15.16 6.70 -10.37
CA LEU A 19 -14.37 5.84 -9.49
C LEU A 19 -14.13 6.51 -8.13
N ALA A 20 -13.79 7.81 -8.10
CA ALA A 20 -13.61 8.55 -6.86
C ALA A 20 -14.89 8.58 -6.01
N LYS A 21 -16.06 8.80 -6.64
CA LYS A 21 -17.37 8.73 -5.96
C LYS A 21 -17.66 7.32 -5.44
N ARG A 22 -17.46 6.30 -6.27
CA ARG A 22 -17.66 4.90 -5.87
C ARG A 22 -16.74 4.49 -4.73
N SER A 23 -15.51 5.01 -4.70
CA SER A 23 -14.54 4.73 -3.64
C SER A 23 -15.05 5.12 -2.24
N GLN A 24 -15.97 6.08 -2.12
CA GLN A 24 -16.53 6.49 -0.84
C GLN A 24 -17.42 5.43 -0.17
N SER A 25 -17.84 4.41 -0.92
CA SER A 25 -18.65 3.31 -0.38
C SER A 25 -17.85 2.28 0.42
N PHE A 26 -16.52 2.30 0.33
CA PHE A 26 -15.67 1.39 1.08
C PHE A 26 -15.52 1.87 2.53
N PRO A 27 -15.95 1.07 3.53
CA PRO A 27 -15.78 1.44 4.94
C PRO A 27 -14.31 1.38 5.38
N ASP A 28 -13.57 0.41 4.84
CA ASP A 28 -12.13 0.29 5.04
C ASP A 28 -11.40 1.29 4.14
N HIS A 29 -10.69 2.24 4.78
CA HIS A 29 -10.00 3.30 4.06
C HIS A 29 -8.79 2.77 3.29
N SER A 30 -8.10 1.75 3.79
CA SER A 30 -7.00 1.11 3.07
C SER A 30 -7.50 0.41 1.81
N LEU A 31 -8.61 -0.33 1.91
CA LEU A 31 -9.24 -0.97 0.76
C LEU A 31 -9.74 0.07 -0.27
N ARG A 32 -10.25 1.21 0.20
CA ARG A 32 -10.63 2.34 -0.65
C ARG A 32 -9.45 2.82 -1.50
N PHE A 33 -8.28 3.02 -0.90
CA PHE A 33 -7.10 3.46 -1.65
C PHE A 33 -6.55 2.35 -2.54
N LEU A 34 -6.59 1.08 -2.13
CA LEU A 34 -6.23 -0.03 -3.00
C LEU A 34 -7.12 -0.10 -4.25
N PHE A 35 -8.42 0.12 -4.08
CA PHE A 35 -9.36 0.24 -5.20
C PHE A 35 -8.97 1.38 -6.16
N LEU A 36 -8.63 2.56 -5.63
CA LEU A 36 -8.20 3.70 -6.45
C LEU A 36 -6.87 3.42 -7.18
N ILE A 37 -5.91 2.75 -6.53
CA ILE A 37 -4.64 2.34 -7.14
C ILE A 37 -4.88 1.38 -8.31
N ASN A 38 -5.65 0.31 -8.08
CA ASN A 38 -5.98 -0.68 -9.11
C ASN A 38 -6.61 -0.04 -10.36
N ASN A 39 -7.64 0.79 -10.16
CA ASN A 39 -8.36 1.38 -11.28
C ASN A 39 -7.54 2.47 -11.99
N SER A 40 -6.79 3.30 -11.25
CA SER A 40 -5.95 4.34 -11.85
C SER A 40 -4.80 3.73 -12.64
N TYR A 41 -4.16 2.68 -12.12
CA TYR A 41 -3.13 1.95 -12.83
C TYR A 41 -3.66 1.27 -14.09
N PHE A 42 -4.86 0.68 -14.03
CA PHE A 42 -5.53 0.14 -15.22
C PHE A 42 -5.74 1.21 -16.29
N ILE A 43 -6.27 2.38 -15.93
CA ILE A 43 -6.43 3.50 -16.87
C ILE A 43 -5.06 3.90 -17.45
N TRP A 44 -4.04 4.06 -16.60
CA TRP A 44 -2.69 4.40 -17.04
C TRP A 44 -2.13 3.40 -18.06
N ARG A 45 -2.29 2.09 -17.82
CA ARG A 45 -1.87 1.02 -18.76
C ARG A 45 -2.59 1.11 -20.10
N GLN A 46 -3.88 1.45 -20.10
CA GLN A 46 -4.65 1.59 -21.35
C GLN A 46 -4.26 2.83 -22.16
N LEU A 47 -3.81 3.89 -21.48
CA LEU A 47 -3.36 5.13 -22.14
C LEU A 47 -1.88 5.08 -22.55
N SER A 48 -1.07 4.23 -21.92
CA SER A 48 0.37 4.11 -22.18
C SER A 48 0.81 3.91 -23.64
N PRO A 49 0.05 3.22 -24.52
CA PRO A 49 0.42 3.09 -25.93
C PRO A 49 0.25 4.38 -26.74
N THR A 50 -0.44 5.39 -26.20
CA THR A 50 -0.81 6.61 -26.93
C THR A 50 0.11 7.78 -26.56
N SER A 51 1.12 8.04 -27.41
CA SER A 51 2.09 9.14 -27.23
C SER A 51 1.48 10.55 -27.12
N VAL A 52 0.21 10.71 -27.52
CA VAL A 52 -0.50 12.00 -27.51
C VAL A 52 -0.96 12.40 -26.09
N LEU A 53 -0.92 11.48 -25.12
CA LEU A 53 -1.47 11.68 -23.77
C LEU A 53 -0.42 11.73 -22.65
N GLU A 54 0.85 11.98 -23.00
CA GLU A 54 1.98 11.94 -22.07
C GLU A 54 1.79 12.81 -20.82
N PHE A 55 1.29 14.05 -20.98
CA PHE A 55 0.99 14.93 -19.85
C PHE A 55 -0.02 14.32 -18.85
N HIS A 56 -1.08 13.70 -19.38
CA HIS A 56 -2.10 13.07 -18.55
C HIS A 56 -1.61 11.80 -17.88
N MET A 57 -0.72 11.05 -18.53
CA MET A 57 -0.04 9.93 -17.91
C MET A 57 0.78 10.37 -16.69
N THR A 58 1.52 11.47 -16.79
CA THR A 58 2.28 12.02 -15.64
C THR A 58 1.37 12.37 -14.47
N VAL A 59 0.22 13.01 -14.74
CA VAL A 59 -0.78 13.33 -13.72
C VAL A 59 -1.34 12.05 -13.06
N LEU A 60 -1.62 11.01 -13.86
CA LEU A 60 -2.08 9.71 -13.34
C LEU A 60 -1.01 9.02 -12.51
N THR A 61 0.25 9.04 -12.94
CA THR A 61 1.38 8.48 -12.17
C THR A 61 1.44 9.13 -10.78
N HIS A 62 1.42 10.46 -10.71
CA HIS A 62 1.44 11.16 -9.42
C HIS A 62 0.22 10.85 -8.54
N LYS A 63 -0.97 10.65 -9.14
CA LYS A 63 -2.15 10.19 -8.39
C LYS A 63 -1.94 8.79 -7.81
N ILE A 64 -1.43 7.86 -8.61
CA ILE A 64 -1.13 6.48 -8.18
C ILE A 64 -0.12 6.49 -7.04
N ASP A 65 0.94 7.30 -7.14
CA ASP A 65 1.96 7.43 -6.09
C ASP A 65 1.35 7.97 -4.79
N ASN A 66 0.55 9.04 -4.87
CA ASN A 66 -0.14 9.61 -3.71
C ASN A 66 -1.12 8.63 -3.06
N TYR A 67 -1.86 7.86 -3.86
CA TYR A 67 -2.74 6.81 -3.34
C TYR A 67 -1.96 5.69 -2.68
N THR A 68 -0.81 5.32 -3.25
CA THR A 68 0.08 4.29 -2.70
C THR A 68 0.65 4.72 -1.35
N GLU A 69 1.16 5.95 -1.22
CA GLU A 69 1.64 6.44 0.08
C GLU A 69 0.50 6.51 1.10
N THR A 70 -0.68 6.99 0.71
CA THR A 70 -1.83 7.06 1.61
C THR A 70 -2.26 5.66 2.06
N TYR A 71 -2.26 4.69 1.15
CA TYR A 71 -2.51 3.29 1.45
C TYR A 71 -1.50 2.73 2.47
N LEU A 72 -0.20 2.99 2.28
CA LEU A 72 0.87 2.54 3.16
C LEU A 72 0.74 3.18 4.55
N GLN A 73 0.39 4.46 4.61
CA GLN A 73 0.15 5.19 5.86
C GLN A 73 -1.02 4.58 6.63
N LEU A 74 -2.16 4.39 5.98
CA LEU A 74 -3.37 3.89 6.65
C LEU A 74 -3.24 2.42 7.06
N SER A 75 -2.58 1.60 6.24
CA SER A 75 -2.45 0.16 6.46
C SER A 75 -1.32 -0.21 7.42
N TRP A 76 -0.13 0.36 7.21
CA TRP A 76 1.11 -0.18 7.78
C TRP A 76 1.75 0.75 8.80
N ALA A 77 1.41 2.04 8.82
CA ALA A 77 1.87 2.92 9.91
C ALA A 77 1.33 2.50 11.29
N PRO A 78 0.05 2.08 11.45
CA PRO A 78 -0.45 1.58 12.73
C PRO A 78 0.31 0.35 13.22
N VAL A 79 0.62 -0.59 12.32
CA VAL A 79 1.41 -1.79 12.62
C VAL A 79 2.78 -1.39 13.19
N LEU A 80 3.49 -0.48 12.51
CA LEU A 80 4.80 0.00 12.97
C LEU A 80 4.71 0.83 14.26
N SER A 81 3.61 1.54 14.49
CA SER A 81 3.41 2.32 15.72
C SER A 81 3.39 1.44 16.97
N CYS A 82 2.99 0.17 16.85
CA CYS A 82 3.00 -0.80 17.95
C CYS A 82 4.41 -0.98 18.54
N LEU A 83 5.45 -0.92 17.70
CA LEU A 83 6.85 -1.04 18.12
C LEU A 83 7.26 0.09 19.09
N TYR A 84 6.62 1.25 18.98
CA TYR A 84 6.90 2.44 19.80
C TYR A 84 5.84 2.69 20.88
N SER A 85 4.81 1.84 20.96
CA SER A 85 3.69 1.96 21.89
C SER A 85 4.04 1.46 23.32
N SER A 86 4.79 2.30 24.03
CA SER A 86 4.85 2.44 25.49
C SER A 86 5.98 1.79 26.31
N THR A 87 6.57 2.67 27.12
CA THR A 87 7.35 2.52 28.37
C THR A 87 8.80 2.04 28.28
N HIS A 88 9.71 2.93 28.72
CA HIS A 88 11.17 2.79 28.86
C HIS A 88 11.66 1.64 29.78
N LEU A 89 10.82 0.64 30.06
CA LEU A 89 11.11 -0.50 30.92
C LEU A 89 11.24 -1.78 30.10
N LEU A 90 12.04 -2.73 30.57
CA LEU A 90 12.24 -4.04 29.92
C LEU A 90 10.93 -4.80 29.69
N LEU A 91 9.94 -4.66 30.59
CA LEU A 91 8.60 -5.24 30.43
C LEU A 91 7.79 -4.60 29.27
N GLY A 92 8.02 -3.31 28.99
CA GLY A 92 7.34 -2.61 27.91
C GLY A 92 7.73 -3.14 26.53
N ARG A 93 8.99 -3.55 26.35
CA ARG A 93 9.52 -4.03 25.07
C ARG A 93 8.86 -5.33 24.59
N TYR A 94 8.71 -6.31 25.47
CA TYR A 94 8.00 -7.56 25.14
C TYR A 94 6.54 -7.29 24.77
N SER A 95 5.90 -6.33 25.45
CA SER A 95 4.53 -5.92 25.13
C SER A 95 4.42 -5.23 23.77
N SER A 96 5.43 -4.46 23.35
CA SER A 96 5.45 -3.80 22.03
C SER A 96 5.60 -4.79 20.88
N LEU A 97 6.48 -5.80 21.02
CA LEU A 97 6.66 -6.85 20.02
C LEU A 97 5.41 -7.70 19.84
N ALA A 98 4.78 -8.11 20.95
CA ALA A 98 3.53 -8.88 20.90
C ALA A 98 2.38 -8.07 20.23
N LYS A 99 2.29 -6.76 20.50
CA LYS A 99 1.33 -5.87 19.82
C LYS A 99 1.62 -5.75 18.33
N PHE A 100 2.89 -5.58 17.96
CA PHE A 100 3.31 -5.51 16.56
C PHE A 100 2.94 -6.80 15.82
N GLU A 101 3.27 -7.96 16.37
CA GLU A 101 2.98 -9.25 15.77
C GLU A 101 1.46 -9.46 15.60
N SER A 102 0.68 -9.13 16.63
CA SER A 102 -0.79 -9.21 16.57
C SER A 102 -1.37 -8.30 15.48
N GLU A 103 -0.95 -7.04 15.40
CA GLU A 103 -1.48 -6.10 14.41
C GLU A 103 -0.97 -6.42 12.99
N PHE A 104 0.28 -6.89 12.87
CA PHE A 104 0.84 -7.40 11.62
C PHE A 104 0.01 -8.58 11.11
N GLN A 105 -0.23 -9.60 11.94
CA GLN A 105 -0.95 -10.80 11.53
C GLN A 105 -2.39 -10.49 11.11
N LYS A 106 -3.06 -9.61 11.86
CA LYS A 106 -4.40 -9.12 11.52
C LYS A 106 -4.42 -8.39 10.18
N THR A 107 -3.47 -7.49 9.95
CA THR A 107 -3.34 -6.73 8.70
C THR A 107 -3.04 -7.67 7.53
N TYR A 108 -2.05 -8.54 7.67
CA TYR A 108 -1.67 -9.54 6.68
C TYR A 108 -2.85 -10.46 6.32
N ASN A 109 -3.52 -11.07 7.30
CA ASN A 109 -4.64 -11.98 7.07
C ASN A 109 -5.78 -11.31 6.30
N THR A 110 -6.03 -10.02 6.57
CA THR A 110 -7.05 -9.23 5.88
C THR A 110 -6.61 -8.95 4.43
N GLN A 111 -5.39 -8.44 4.25
CA GLN A 111 -4.90 -7.97 2.96
C GLN A 111 -4.48 -9.09 2.01
N LYS A 112 -4.16 -10.28 2.52
CA LYS A 112 -3.92 -11.49 1.71
C LYS A 112 -5.15 -11.85 0.86
N LEU A 113 -6.35 -11.58 1.38
CA LEU A 113 -7.63 -11.84 0.70
C LEU A 113 -8.04 -10.73 -0.28
N TRP A 114 -7.32 -9.61 -0.30
CA TRP A 114 -7.58 -8.55 -1.28
C TRP A 114 -6.99 -8.93 -2.63
N LYS A 115 -7.39 -8.23 -3.69
CA LYS A 115 -6.95 -8.54 -5.05
C LYS A 115 -6.28 -7.34 -5.69
N VAL A 116 -5.09 -7.55 -6.22
CA VAL A 116 -4.41 -6.64 -7.16
C VAL A 116 -4.23 -7.44 -8.46
N PRO A 117 -5.10 -7.22 -9.47
CA PRO A 117 -5.13 -8.06 -10.66
C PRO A 117 -3.87 -7.94 -11.54
N ASP A 118 -3.27 -6.75 -11.59
CA ASP A 118 -2.08 -6.51 -12.40
C ASP A 118 -0.82 -7.01 -11.67
N PRO A 119 -0.02 -7.91 -12.26
CA PRO A 119 1.11 -8.53 -11.58
C PRO A 119 2.27 -7.56 -11.34
N GLU A 120 2.48 -6.59 -12.23
CA GLU A 120 3.55 -5.58 -12.10
C GLU A 120 3.23 -4.62 -10.94
N LEU A 121 1.99 -4.14 -10.90
CA LEU A 121 1.48 -3.33 -9.79
C LEU A 121 1.53 -4.09 -8.46
N ARG A 122 1.10 -5.35 -8.46
CA ARG A 122 1.12 -6.19 -7.26
C ARG A 122 2.53 -6.36 -6.70
N THR A 123 3.50 -6.59 -7.59
CA THR A 123 4.92 -6.71 -7.22
C THR A 123 5.44 -5.41 -6.60
N ARG A 124 5.15 -4.26 -7.22
CA ARG A 124 5.54 -2.94 -6.69
C ARG A 124 4.93 -2.64 -5.33
N LEU A 125 3.64 -2.95 -5.14
CA LEU A 125 2.97 -2.75 -3.85
C LEU A 125 3.59 -3.63 -2.76
N ARG A 126 3.87 -4.91 -3.04
CA ARG A 126 4.55 -5.81 -2.09
C ARG A 126 5.93 -5.28 -1.73
N GLN A 127 6.72 -4.86 -2.71
CA GLN A 127 8.04 -4.26 -2.47
C GLN A 127 7.95 -3.03 -1.55
N ALA A 128 7.05 -2.09 -1.83
CA ALA A 128 6.87 -0.90 -1.01
C ALA A 128 6.45 -1.22 0.43
N ILE A 129 5.61 -2.25 0.62
CA ILE A 129 5.21 -2.73 1.95
C ILE A 129 6.39 -3.38 2.68
N ILE A 130 7.12 -4.28 2.00
CA ILE A 130 8.30 -4.96 2.55
C ILE A 130 9.33 -3.92 2.98
N GLU A 131 9.71 -3.01 2.09
CA GLU A 131 10.66 -1.94 2.38
C GLU A 131 10.23 -1.14 3.62
N ARG A 132 8.95 -0.77 3.71
CA ARG A 132 8.42 -0.01 4.85
C ARG A 132 8.46 -0.80 6.16
N VAL A 133 7.95 -2.04 6.15
CA VAL A 133 7.81 -2.88 7.34
C VAL A 133 9.17 -3.34 7.84
N ILE A 134 10.01 -3.89 6.96
CA ILE A 134 11.34 -4.40 7.32
C ILE A 134 12.25 -3.25 7.78
N SER A 135 12.25 -2.12 7.08
CA SER A 135 13.03 -0.95 7.53
C SER A 135 12.54 -0.40 8.87
N GLY A 136 11.23 -0.36 9.10
CA GLY A 136 10.66 0.06 10.38
C GLY A 136 11.03 -0.88 11.53
N PHE A 137 10.98 -2.18 11.29
CA PHE A 137 11.36 -3.20 12.25
C PHE A 137 12.87 -3.18 12.56
N ALA A 138 13.73 -3.06 11.55
CA ALA A 138 15.18 -2.95 11.72
C ALA A 138 15.56 -1.74 12.58
N LYS A 139 14.97 -0.57 12.32
CA LYS A 139 15.16 0.64 13.14
C LYS A 139 14.76 0.43 14.60
N TYR A 140 13.72 -0.35 14.87
CA TYR A 140 13.33 -0.71 16.23
C TYR A 140 14.37 -1.61 16.91
N LEU A 141 14.91 -2.61 16.22
CA LEU A 141 15.97 -3.49 16.75
C LEU A 141 17.22 -2.69 17.13
N GLU A 142 17.65 -1.79 16.26
CA GLU A 142 18.77 -0.86 16.51
C GLU A 142 18.52 0.01 17.75
N TYR A 143 17.32 0.62 17.85
CA TYR A 143 16.98 1.47 19.00
C TYR A 143 16.88 0.69 20.31
N SER A 144 16.41 -0.55 20.26
CA SER A 144 16.12 -1.34 21.46
C SER A 144 17.32 -2.14 21.98
N ASN A 145 18.45 -2.21 21.26
CA ASN A 145 19.60 -3.09 21.56
C ASN A 145 19.18 -4.56 21.75
N ILE A 146 18.10 -5.01 21.09
CA ILE A 146 17.63 -6.38 21.20
C ILE A 146 18.29 -7.21 20.09
N THR A 147 19.03 -8.25 20.48
CA THR A 147 19.71 -9.17 19.55
C THR A 147 18.84 -10.35 19.12
N SER A 148 17.74 -10.63 19.82
CA SER A 148 16.77 -11.67 19.44
C SER A 148 15.38 -11.33 19.97
N THR A 149 14.42 -11.20 19.05
CA THR A 149 13.03 -10.82 19.31
C THR A 149 12.04 -11.98 19.17
N GLY A 150 12.50 -13.17 18.78
CA GLY A 150 11.64 -14.28 18.36
C GLY A 150 10.91 -14.04 17.02
N VAL A 151 10.83 -12.79 16.56
CA VAL A 151 10.27 -12.39 15.27
C VAL A 151 11.38 -12.34 14.24
N ASN A 152 11.31 -13.22 13.24
CA ASN A 152 12.29 -13.33 12.17
C ASN A 152 11.94 -12.38 11.00
N PRO A 153 12.79 -11.40 10.65
CA PRO A 153 12.55 -10.49 9.52
C PRO A 153 12.33 -11.22 8.18
N GLN A 154 13.01 -12.36 7.99
CA GLN A 154 12.89 -13.15 6.76
C GLN A 154 11.47 -13.76 6.63
N GLU A 155 10.91 -14.26 7.74
CA GLU A 155 9.55 -14.81 7.75
C GLU A 155 8.51 -13.72 7.47
N LEU A 156 8.70 -12.51 8.02
CA LEU A 156 7.82 -11.37 7.71
C LEU A 156 7.86 -11.03 6.22
N GLU A 157 9.05 -11.00 5.63
CA GLU A 157 9.20 -10.72 4.19
C GLU A 157 8.50 -11.78 3.33
N GLU A 158 8.72 -13.06 3.63
CA GLU A 158 8.08 -14.18 2.92
C GLU A 158 6.55 -14.09 2.98
N MET A 159 5.99 -13.78 4.15
CA MET A 159 4.55 -13.55 4.29
C MET A 159 4.08 -12.37 3.43
N LEU A 160 4.79 -11.24 3.45
CA LEU A 160 4.40 -10.06 2.68
C LEU A 160 4.42 -10.30 1.16
N GLN A 161 5.22 -11.25 0.67
CA GLN A 161 5.20 -11.68 -0.74
C GLN A 161 3.90 -12.37 -1.15
N GLU A 162 3.08 -12.83 -0.22
CA GLU A 162 1.81 -13.51 -0.49
C GLU A 162 0.60 -12.56 -0.55
N LEU A 163 0.79 -11.27 -0.25
CA LEU A 163 -0.31 -10.30 -0.20
C LEU A 163 -0.99 -10.13 -1.56
N PHE A 164 -2.30 -9.92 -1.57
CA PHE A 164 -3.08 -9.59 -2.76
C PHE A 164 -3.33 -10.72 -3.78
N GLU A 165 -3.38 -11.98 -3.33
CA GLU A 165 -3.69 -13.15 -4.18
C GLU A 165 -5.17 -13.57 -4.16
N GLY A 166 -6.05 -12.81 -3.48
CA GLY A 166 -7.49 -13.09 -3.38
C GLY A 166 -8.29 -13.01 -4.68
#